data_AF-A0A2I0SMX4-F1
#
_entry.id   AF-A0A2I0SMX4-F1
#
_cell.length_a   1.000
_cell.length_b   1.000
_cell.length_c   1.000
_cell.angle_alpha   90.00
_cell.angle_beta   90.00
_cell.angle_gamma   90.00
#
_symmetry.space_group_name_H-M   'P 1'
#
loop_
_entity.id
_entity.type
_entity.pdbx_description
1 polymer ?
#
loop_
_entity_poly.entity_id
_entity_poly.type
_entity_poly.pdbx_seq_one_letter_code
_entity_poly.pdbx_strand_id
1 'polypeptide(L)'
;MGGMTDSSVPVAADADDREAVEHILGRRLSRIWPTGALAPGSRVTVVRAPDRHGPWQVEFAGTIDAMGAPEPNDHAQALDGELLYWVVFDTPQYDSGGDGPYRKAQIWGRYLRTEAGRRTEPGTGS
;
A
#
# COMPACT_ATOMS: atom_id res chain seq x y z
N MET A 1 40.09 3.11 -17.40
CA MET A 1 38.65 3.45 -17.38
C MET A 1 37.85 2.16 -17.49
N GLY A 2 37.05 1.84 -16.48
CA GLY A 2 36.24 0.62 -16.48
C GLY A 2 35.14 0.69 -15.43
N GLY A 3 33.92 0.88 -15.91
CA GLY A 3 32.69 0.23 -15.40
C GLY A 3 32.21 0.56 -14.00
N MET A 4 31.30 1.52 -13.92
CA MET A 4 30.31 1.65 -12.85
C MET A 4 29.40 0.41 -12.81
N THR A 5 29.42 -0.32 -11.71
CA THR A 5 28.25 -1.09 -11.26
C THR A 5 27.83 -0.49 -9.93
N ASP A 6 26.94 0.49 -10.00
CA ASP A 6 26.03 0.79 -8.90
C ASP A 6 25.14 -0.45 -8.76
N SER A 7 25.62 -1.41 -7.97
CA SER A 7 24.81 -2.51 -7.50
C SER A 7 23.87 -1.93 -6.46
N SER A 8 22.81 -1.25 -6.92
CA SER A 8 21.66 -0.93 -6.09
C SER A 8 21.06 -2.25 -5.61
N VAL A 9 21.48 -2.66 -4.41
CA VAL A 9 20.97 -3.84 -3.70
C VAL A 9 19.46 -3.61 -3.49
N PRO A 10 18.56 -4.47 -4.01
CA PRO A 10 17.17 -4.39 -3.61
C PRO A 10 17.09 -4.74 -2.12
N VAL A 11 16.42 -3.86 -1.40
CA VAL A 11 16.29 -3.75 0.06
C VAL A 11 15.95 -5.11 0.71
N ALA A 12 16.89 -5.65 1.50
CA ALA A 12 16.72 -6.92 2.23
C ALA A 12 15.52 -6.96 3.19
N ALA A 13 14.97 -5.79 3.57
CA ALA A 13 13.84 -5.69 4.48
C ALA A 13 12.51 -6.20 3.90
N ASP A 14 12.27 -6.03 2.59
CA ASP A 14 10.97 -6.42 1.99
C ASP A 14 10.83 -7.94 1.82
N ALA A 15 11.94 -8.65 1.64
CA ALA A 15 11.94 -10.11 1.59
C ALA A 15 11.71 -10.75 2.96
N ASP A 16 12.31 -10.15 4.00
CA ASP A 16 12.18 -10.60 5.39
C ASP A 16 10.76 -10.37 5.92
N ASP A 17 10.18 -9.20 5.65
CA ASP A 17 8.79 -8.88 5.97
C ASP A 17 7.81 -9.90 5.37
N ARG A 18 8.01 -10.25 4.09
CA ARG A 18 7.14 -11.22 3.42
C ARG A 18 7.21 -12.58 4.09
N GLU A 19 8.42 -13.08 4.35
CA GLU A 19 8.60 -14.40 4.97
C GLU A 19 7.97 -14.44 6.37
N ALA A 20 8.20 -13.40 7.17
CA ALA A 20 7.60 -13.28 8.49
C ALA A 20 6.06 -13.28 8.43
N VAL A 21 5.47 -12.51 7.53
CA VAL A 21 4.01 -12.45 7.36
C VAL A 21 3.45 -13.80 6.87
N GLU A 22 4.08 -14.42 5.88
CA GLU A 22 3.67 -15.74 5.38
C GLU A 22 3.75 -16.82 6.47
N HIS A 23 4.77 -16.74 7.34
CA HIS A 23 4.91 -17.63 8.48
C HIS A 23 3.78 -17.46 9.50
N ILE A 24 3.46 -16.20 9.86
CA ILE A 24 2.36 -15.89 10.79
C ILE A 24 1.00 -16.34 10.22
N LEU A 25 0.78 -16.11 8.92
CA LEU A 25 -0.46 -16.51 8.25
C LEU A 25 -0.53 -18.01 7.94
N GLY A 26 0.58 -18.73 8.05
CA GLY A 26 0.67 -20.15 7.68
C GLY A 26 0.45 -20.43 6.19
N ARG A 27 0.54 -19.41 5.33
CA ARG A 27 0.33 -19.53 3.88
C ARG A 27 1.19 -18.55 3.10
N ARG A 28 1.47 -18.88 1.84
CA ARG A 28 2.10 -17.95 0.90
C ARG A 28 1.14 -16.84 0.52
N LEU A 29 1.65 -15.60 0.44
CA LEU A 29 0.90 -14.48 -0.14
C LEU A 29 0.80 -14.65 -1.66
N SER A 30 -0.28 -14.19 -2.27
CA SER A 30 -0.36 -14.20 -3.73
C SER A 30 0.77 -13.38 -4.37
N ARG A 31 1.23 -13.82 -5.53
CA ARG A 31 2.12 -13.05 -6.43
C ARG A 31 1.42 -12.67 -7.74
N ILE A 32 0.20 -13.14 -7.93
CA ILE A 32 -0.58 -12.89 -9.14
C ILE A 32 -1.33 -11.57 -8.90
N TRP A 33 -0.89 -10.52 -9.58
CA TRP A 33 -1.51 -9.21 -9.48
C TRP A 33 -2.85 -9.21 -10.23
N PRO A 34 -3.98 -8.86 -9.59
CA PRO A 34 -5.25 -8.80 -10.28
C PRO A 34 -5.25 -7.70 -11.36
N THR A 35 -5.87 -7.98 -12.51
CA THR A 35 -6.03 -6.98 -13.57
C THR A 35 -6.81 -5.78 -13.07
N GLY A 36 -6.29 -4.58 -13.30
CA GLY A 36 -6.91 -3.32 -12.86
C GLY A 36 -6.66 -2.95 -11.40
N ALA A 37 -5.97 -3.79 -10.63
CA ALA A 37 -5.52 -3.41 -9.29
C ALA A 37 -4.40 -2.37 -9.35
N LEU A 38 -4.28 -1.55 -8.29
CA LEU A 38 -3.19 -0.58 -8.17
C LEU A 38 -1.85 -1.30 -8.23
N ALA A 39 -0.95 -0.85 -9.10
CA ALA A 39 0.36 -1.48 -9.30
C ALA A 39 1.27 -1.27 -8.07
N PRO A 40 2.21 -2.18 -7.79
CA PRO A 40 3.28 -1.90 -6.84
C PRO A 40 4.01 -0.61 -7.20
N GLY A 41 4.43 0.16 -6.20
CA GLY A 41 5.03 1.48 -6.38
C GLY A 41 4.02 2.62 -6.61
N SER A 42 2.73 2.33 -6.75
CA SER A 42 1.71 3.38 -6.91
C SER A 42 1.62 4.25 -5.65
N ARG A 43 1.59 5.56 -5.85
CA ARG A 43 1.42 6.56 -4.79
C ARG A 43 -0.05 6.71 -4.41
N VAL A 44 -0.31 6.62 -3.11
CA VAL A 44 -1.66 6.66 -2.56
C VAL A 44 -1.73 7.54 -1.31
N THR A 45 -2.90 8.12 -1.08
CA THR A 45 -3.30 8.64 0.23
C THR A 45 -4.24 7.62 0.87
N VAL A 46 -3.91 7.18 2.08
CA VAL A 46 -4.85 6.46 2.95
C VAL A 46 -5.82 7.50 3.51
N VAL A 47 -7.08 7.42 3.09
CA VAL A 47 -8.13 8.34 3.52
C VAL A 47 -8.85 7.77 4.74
N ARG A 48 -9.38 8.66 5.58
CA ARG A 48 -10.18 8.20 6.72
C ARG A 48 -11.49 7.60 6.25
N ALA A 49 -11.90 6.54 6.93
CA ALA A 49 -13.25 6.06 6.78
C ALA A 49 -14.25 7.12 7.30
N PRO A 50 -15.36 7.37 6.59
CA PRO A 50 -16.35 8.37 6.97
C PRO A 50 -17.23 7.96 8.16
N ASP A 51 -17.20 6.69 8.57
CA ASP A 51 -17.82 6.22 9.81
C ASP A 51 -16.96 6.57 11.04
N ARG A 52 -17.51 6.38 12.25
CA ARG A 52 -16.93 6.86 13.51
C ARG A 52 -15.48 6.38 13.67
N HIS A 53 -14.55 7.28 13.38
CA HIS A 53 -13.12 7.11 13.63
C HIS A 53 -12.59 5.81 13.02
N GLY A 54 -12.63 5.71 11.68
CA GLY A 54 -11.93 4.68 10.93
C GLY A 54 -10.52 4.41 11.47
N PRO A 55 -9.87 3.31 11.04
CA PRO A 55 -8.77 2.67 11.79
C PRO A 55 -7.53 3.55 12.02
N TRP A 56 -7.45 4.76 11.48
CA TRP A 56 -6.27 5.61 11.52
C TRP A 56 -6.48 6.98 12.17
N GLN A 57 -5.41 7.40 12.85
CA GLN A 57 -5.12 8.72 13.42
C GLN A 57 -5.47 9.90 12.53
N VAL A 58 -5.11 9.80 11.25
CA VAL A 58 -5.05 10.88 10.26
C VAL A 58 -5.17 10.30 8.84
N GLU A 59 -5.36 11.16 7.85
CA GLU A 59 -5.03 10.78 6.46
C GLU A 59 -3.52 10.91 6.28
N PHE A 60 -2.92 9.99 5.53
CA PHE A 60 -1.47 9.99 5.31
C PHE A 60 -1.09 9.38 3.97
N ALA A 61 0.11 9.72 3.50
CA ALA A 61 0.64 9.22 2.24
C ALA A 61 1.39 7.90 2.41
N GLY A 62 1.35 7.09 1.37
CA GLY A 62 2.08 5.83 1.30
C GLY A 62 2.24 5.31 -0.13
N THR A 63 2.83 4.13 -0.23
CA THR A 63 3.12 3.45 -1.50
C THR A 63 2.58 2.03 -1.46
N ILE A 64 1.94 1.58 -2.55
CA ILE A 64 1.57 0.17 -2.71
C ILE A 64 2.83 -0.68 -2.73
N ASP A 65 2.90 -1.64 -1.82
CA ASP A 65 4.06 -2.49 -1.61
C ASP A 65 3.99 -3.77 -2.45
N ALA A 66 5.14 -4.27 -2.89
CA ALA A 66 5.23 -5.50 -3.68
C ALA A 66 5.28 -6.78 -2.82
N MET A 67 5.23 -6.66 -1.49
CA MET A 67 5.31 -7.79 -0.55
C MET A 67 4.22 -8.83 -0.81
N GLY A 68 3.04 -8.45 -1.25
CA GLY A 68 1.98 -9.38 -1.66
C GLY A 68 1.04 -8.72 -2.67
N ALA A 69 0.59 -9.51 -3.65
CA ALA A 69 -0.46 -9.05 -4.56
C ALA A 69 -1.75 -8.76 -3.78
N PRO A 70 -2.56 -7.78 -4.21
CA PRO A 70 -3.80 -7.46 -3.54
C PRO A 70 -4.73 -8.67 -3.49
N GLU A 71 -5.30 -8.93 -2.33
CA GLU A 71 -6.14 -10.11 -2.08
C GLU A 71 -7.61 -9.70 -1.95
N PRO A 72 -8.57 -10.59 -2.30
CA PRO A 72 -9.97 -10.36 -2.03
C PRO A 72 -10.22 -10.04 -0.54
N ASN A 73 -11.05 -9.04 -0.30
CA ASN A 73 -11.48 -8.71 1.05
C ASN A 73 -12.68 -9.57 1.44
N ASP A 74 -12.43 -10.65 2.18
CA ASP A 74 -13.48 -11.57 2.65
C ASP A 74 -14.26 -11.04 3.88
N HIS A 75 -14.00 -9.81 4.32
CA HIS A 75 -14.70 -9.24 5.47
C HIS A 75 -16.19 -9.03 5.17
N ALA A 76 -17.06 -9.28 6.16
CA ALA A 76 -18.52 -9.19 6.00
C ALA A 76 -19.06 -7.79 5.62
N GLN A 77 -18.21 -6.76 5.68
CA GLN A 77 -18.53 -5.37 5.33
C GLN A 77 -17.75 -4.88 4.10
N ALA A 78 -17.03 -5.80 3.45
CA ALA A 78 -16.34 -5.52 2.21
C ALA A 78 -17.37 -5.27 1.09
N LEU A 79 -17.01 -4.43 0.13
CA LEU A 79 -17.76 -4.33 -1.11
C LEU A 79 -17.42 -5.50 -2.03
N ASP A 80 -18.34 -5.86 -2.93
CA ASP A 80 -18.10 -6.91 -3.92
C ASP A 80 -16.85 -6.61 -4.76
N GLY A 81 -15.90 -7.55 -4.78
CA GLY A 81 -14.64 -7.41 -5.51
C GLY A 81 -13.65 -6.43 -4.85
N GLU A 82 -13.89 -5.99 -3.61
CA GLU A 82 -12.94 -5.16 -2.87
C GLU A 82 -11.63 -5.93 -2.60
N LEU A 83 -10.51 -5.23 -2.75
CA LEU A 83 -9.18 -5.78 -2.55
C LEU A 83 -8.50 -5.16 -1.33
N LEU A 84 -7.67 -5.93 -0.64
CA LEU A 84 -6.75 -5.52 0.40
C LEU A 84 -5.37 -5.28 -0.22
N TYR A 85 -4.77 -4.13 0.04
CA TYR A 85 -3.46 -3.76 -0.47
C TYR A 85 -2.47 -3.60 0.67
N TRP A 86 -1.26 -4.13 0.51
CA TRP A 86 -0.14 -3.77 1.37
C TRP A 86 0.35 -2.36 1.03
N VAL A 87 0.41 -1.49 2.03
CA VAL A 87 0.87 -0.11 1.87
C VAL A 87 2.00 0.16 2.85
N VAL A 88 3.15 0.61 2.34
CA VAL A 88 4.23 1.20 3.15
C VAL A 88 3.91 2.66 3.37
N PHE A 89 4.00 3.11 4.61
CA PHE A 89 3.69 4.48 4.99
C PHE A 89 4.95 5.34 4.88
N ASP A 90 4.80 6.55 4.33
CA ASP A 90 5.94 7.48 4.23
C ASP A 90 6.46 7.89 5.61
N THR A 91 5.56 7.99 6.58
CA THR A 91 5.85 8.27 7.98
C THR A 91 5.12 7.27 8.86
N PRO A 92 5.73 6.77 9.94
CA PRO A 92 5.07 5.83 10.84
C PRO A 92 3.78 6.40 11.43
N GLN A 93 2.70 5.61 11.47
CA GLN A 93 1.35 6.05 11.86
C GLN A 93 0.80 5.30 13.06
N TYR A 94 -0.07 5.97 13.82
CA TYR A 94 -0.84 5.36 14.89
C TYR A 94 -2.27 5.07 14.43
N ASP A 95 -2.81 3.96 14.90
CA ASP A 95 -4.20 3.62 14.69
C ASP A 95 -5.13 4.42 15.63
N SER A 96 -6.44 4.32 15.42
CA SER A 96 -7.44 5.05 16.23
C SER A 96 -7.44 4.65 17.72
N GLY A 97 -6.90 3.50 18.08
CA GLY A 97 -6.66 3.06 19.47
C GLY A 97 -5.39 3.66 20.09
N GLY A 98 -4.49 4.21 19.29
CA GLY A 98 -3.19 4.72 19.71
C GLY A 98 -2.06 3.69 19.61
N ASP A 99 -2.31 2.52 19.03
CA ASP A 99 -1.30 1.50 18.80
C ASP A 99 -0.42 1.87 17.60
N GLY A 100 0.85 1.45 17.65
CA GLY A 100 1.87 1.76 16.64
C GLY A 100 3.20 2.24 17.25
N PRO A 101 4.03 2.98 16.49
CA PRO A 101 3.74 3.48 15.15
C PRO A 101 4.02 2.43 14.06
N TYR A 102 3.01 2.14 13.26
CA TYR A 102 3.07 1.21 12.15
C TYR A 102 3.77 1.83 10.95
N ARG A 103 4.53 1.02 10.21
CA ARG A 103 5.20 1.43 8.96
C ARG A 103 4.56 0.82 7.72
N LYS A 104 3.74 -0.22 7.91
CA LYS A 104 3.12 -1.00 6.84
C LYS A 104 1.84 -1.64 7.37
N ALA A 105 0.80 -1.71 6.55
CA ALA A 105 -0.43 -2.44 6.87
C ALA A 105 -1.18 -2.86 5.61
N GLN A 106 -2.15 -3.78 5.77
CA GLN A 106 -3.17 -4.03 4.75
C GLN A 106 -4.28 -2.97 4.86
N ILE A 107 -4.55 -2.30 3.75
CA ILE A 107 -5.56 -1.25 3.63
C ILE A 107 -6.58 -1.65 2.57
N TRP A 108 -7.86 -1.43 2.86
CA TRP A 108 -8.95 -1.72 1.93
C TRP A 108 -8.91 -0.75 0.76
N GLY A 109 -9.14 -1.24 -0.45
CA GLY A 109 -9.04 -0.45 -1.68
C GLY A 109 -9.89 0.83 -1.66
N ARG A 110 -11.08 0.81 -1.03
CA ARG A 110 -11.94 2.00 -0.94
C ARG A 110 -11.36 3.15 -0.12
N TYR A 111 -10.38 2.87 0.75
CA TYR A 111 -9.68 3.88 1.55
C TYR A 111 -8.36 4.33 0.92
N LEU A 112 -8.11 3.97 -0.35
CA LEU A 112 -6.93 4.39 -1.09
C LEU A 112 -7.33 5.36 -2.20
N ARG A 113 -6.85 6.59 -2.10
CA ARG A 113 -6.96 7.58 -3.16
C ARG A 113 -5.65 7.65 -3.92
N THR A 114 -5.67 7.42 -5.23
CA THR A 114 -4.49 7.59 -6.08
C THR A 114 -4.25 9.07 -6.37
N GLU A 115 -2.98 9.45 -6.51
CA GLU A 115 -2.60 10.82 -6.87
C GLU A 115 -2.78 11.13 -8.38
N ALA A 116 -3.29 10.17 -9.16
CA ALA A 116 -3.44 10.24 -10.62
C ALA A 116 -4.43 11.31 -11.14
N GLY A 117 -4.92 12.19 -10.26
CA GLY A 117 -5.76 13.33 -10.59
C GLY A 117 -5.03 14.64 -10.90
N ARG A 118 -3.70 14.74 -10.74
CA ARG A 118 -2.95 15.90 -11.27
C ARG A 118 -2.63 15.68 -12.74
N ARG A 119 -3.64 15.84 -13.58
CA ARG A 119 -3.40 16.13 -15.00
C ARG A 119 -2.67 17.46 -15.03
N THR A 120 -1.36 17.44 -15.29
CA THR A 120 -0.65 18.63 -15.73
C THR A 120 -1.37 19.10 -16.99
N GLU A 121 -2.19 20.15 -16.89
CA GLU A 121 -2.72 20.79 -18.08
C GLU A 121 -1.52 21.28 -18.89
N PRO A 122 -1.37 20.91 -20.17
CA PRO A 122 -0.41 21.57 -21.03
C PRO A 122 -0.91 23.01 -21.18
N GLY A 123 -0.21 23.95 -20.51
CA GLY A 123 -0.43 25.37 -20.66
C GLY A 123 -0.39 25.73 -22.15
N THR A 124 -1.57 25.93 -22.73
CA THR A 124 -1.73 26.47 -24.06
C THR A 124 -1.87 27.97 -23.92
N GLY A 125 -0.80 28.67 -24.29
CA GLY A 125 -0.79 29.98 -24.94
C GLY A 125 -1.50 31.16 -24.28
N SER A 126 -0.76 32.24 -24.08
CA SER A 126 -0.62 33.29 -25.11
C SER A 126 0.61 34.15 -24.83
#